data_AF-Q9HRG6-F1
#
_entry.id   AF-Q9HRG6-F1
#
_cell.length_a   1.000
_cell.length_b   1.000
_cell.length_c   1.000
_cell.angle_alpha   90.00
_cell.angle_beta   90.00
_cell.angle_gamma   90.00
#
_symmetry.space_group_name_H-M   'P 1'
#
loop_
_entity.id
_entity.type
_entity.pdbx_description
1 polymer ?
#
loop_
_entity_poly.entity_id
_entity_poly.type
_entity_poly.pdbx_seq_one_letter_code
_entity_poly.pdbx_strand_id
1 'polypeptide(L)'
;MGPVMGYATALQTLRKNYGPGTDRGDVTAGYTAMIAAAVAALLYVAAVAAVQKTIIPTGYGGLVPQFFAEINTSDATVLASSGLFVAAPAAFLIGFAGWRVFPPRRRITGTLLGGIGALLAYLGGSALGVLVIGVLSVAGFATFDVTLPLVFFYAGFRLTWWLTVPVGCLAGFVIASRGTPA
;
A
#
# COMPACT_ATOMS: atom_id res chain seq x y z
N MET A 1 -15.48 -24.36 -42.89
CA MET A 1 -15.32 -22.89 -42.72
C MET A 1 -15.83 -22.52 -41.34
N GLY A 2 -14.98 -22.03 -40.45
CA GLY A 2 -15.31 -21.77 -39.03
C GLY A 2 -14.35 -22.53 -38.13
N PRO A 3 -13.22 -21.89 -37.74
CA PRO A 3 -13.13 -21.16 -36.46
C PRO A 3 -12.27 -19.87 -36.50
N VAL A 4 -11.67 -19.54 -37.64
CA VAL A 4 -10.66 -18.46 -37.77
C VAL A 4 -11.24 -17.07 -37.49
N MET A 5 -12.53 -16.88 -37.78
CA MET A 5 -13.21 -15.60 -37.60
C MET A 5 -13.35 -15.19 -36.12
N GLY A 6 -13.50 -16.17 -35.20
CA GLY A 6 -13.63 -15.89 -33.76
C GLY A 6 -12.31 -15.45 -33.10
N TYR A 7 -11.18 -16.00 -33.54
CA TYR A 7 -9.85 -15.64 -33.02
C TYR A 7 -9.43 -14.22 -33.40
N ALA A 8 -9.74 -13.78 -34.63
CA ALA A 8 -9.46 -12.42 -35.07
C ALA A 8 -10.23 -11.39 -34.23
N THR A 9 -11.53 -11.61 -33.99
CA THR A 9 -12.34 -10.72 -33.16
C THR A 9 -11.93 -10.75 -31.69
N ALA A 10 -11.54 -11.91 -31.15
CA ALA A 10 -11.03 -12.05 -29.79
C ALA A 10 -9.67 -11.34 -29.62
N LEU A 11 -8.74 -11.51 -30.56
CA LEU A 11 -7.45 -10.83 -30.56
C LEU A 11 -7.56 -9.33 -30.78
N GLN A 12 -8.52 -8.88 -31.60
CA GLN A 12 -8.76 -7.45 -31.83
C GLN A 12 -9.44 -6.82 -30.61
N THR A 13 -10.34 -7.53 -29.94
CA THR A 13 -10.90 -7.14 -28.63
C THR A 13 -9.82 -7.11 -27.56
N LEU A 14 -8.95 -8.12 -27.51
CA LEU A 14 -7.82 -8.17 -26.59
C LEU A 14 -6.82 -7.05 -26.88
N ARG A 15 -6.48 -6.76 -28.14
CA ARG A 15 -5.60 -5.64 -28.51
C ARG A 15 -6.23 -4.28 -28.25
N LYS A 16 -7.55 -4.16 -28.40
CA LYS A 16 -8.27 -2.91 -28.11
C LYS A 16 -8.43 -2.68 -26.61
N ASN A 17 -8.49 -3.75 -25.82
CA ASN A 17 -8.65 -3.68 -24.37
C ASN A 17 -7.32 -3.76 -23.60
N TYR A 18 -6.29 -4.41 -24.15
CA TYR A 18 -5.00 -4.72 -23.51
C TYR A 18 -3.79 -4.36 -24.39
N GLY A 19 -3.99 -3.67 -25.51
CA GLY A 19 -2.91 -3.28 -26.41
C GLY A 19 -2.17 -2.03 -25.94
N PRO A 20 -1.06 -1.70 -26.62
CA PRO A 20 -0.28 -0.49 -26.34
C PRO A 20 -1.16 0.76 -26.52
N GLY A 21 -1.21 1.62 -25.50
CA GLY A 21 -1.99 2.86 -25.51
C GLY A 21 -3.41 2.77 -24.96
N THR A 22 -3.83 1.63 -24.41
CA THR A 22 -5.13 1.55 -23.72
C THR A 22 -5.02 2.18 -22.32
N ASP A 23 -5.80 3.23 -22.06
CA ASP A 23 -5.81 3.92 -20.76
C ASP A 23 -6.64 3.12 -19.74
N ARG A 24 -5.99 2.14 -19.12
CA ARG A 24 -6.55 1.24 -18.11
C ARG A 24 -6.50 1.91 -16.74
N GLY A 25 -7.54 2.64 -16.40
CA GLY A 25 -7.65 3.31 -15.09
C GLY A 25 -7.50 2.36 -13.89
N ASP A 26 -7.87 1.07 -14.05
CA ASP A 26 -7.69 0.03 -13.03
C ASP A 26 -6.23 -0.33 -12.78
N VAL A 27 -5.46 -0.52 -13.86
CA VAL A 27 -4.01 -0.79 -13.77
C VAL A 27 -3.27 0.44 -13.24
N THR A 28 -3.63 1.63 -13.71
CA THR A 28 -3.08 2.90 -13.23
C THR A 28 -3.36 3.10 -11.74
N ALA A 29 -4.56 2.77 -11.26
CA ALA A 29 -4.91 2.84 -9.84
C ALA A 29 -4.08 1.86 -9.00
N GLY A 30 -3.89 0.63 -9.48
CA GLY A 30 -3.00 -0.36 -8.86
C GLY A 30 -1.56 0.16 -8.72
N TYR A 31 -0.95 0.65 -9.80
CA TYR A 31 0.40 1.23 -9.75
C TYR A 31 0.48 2.46 -8.85
N THR A 32 -0.54 3.31 -8.85
CA THR A 32 -0.56 4.49 -7.99
C THR A 32 -0.60 4.10 -6.52
N ALA A 33 -1.38 3.08 -6.15
CA ALA A 33 -1.40 2.54 -4.79
C ALA A 33 -0.05 1.89 -4.40
N MET A 34 0.58 1.16 -5.33
CA MET A 34 1.91 0.59 -5.12
C MET A 34 2.98 1.67 -4.87
N ILE A 35 2.98 2.73 -5.69
CA ILE A 35 3.88 3.88 -5.53
C ILE A 35 3.60 4.59 -4.20
N ALA A 36 2.32 4.74 -3.83
CA ALA A 36 1.94 5.32 -2.55
C ALA A 36 2.51 4.51 -1.36
N ALA A 37 2.48 3.18 -1.44
CA ALA A 37 3.12 2.32 -0.44
C ALA A 37 4.65 2.51 -0.38
N ALA A 38 5.32 2.63 -1.53
CA ALA A 38 6.75 2.91 -1.60
C ALA A 38 7.11 4.28 -1.00
N VAL A 39 6.32 5.32 -1.33
CA VAL A 39 6.48 6.66 -0.77
C VAL A 39 6.26 6.65 0.74
N ALA A 40 5.26 5.92 1.23
CA ALA A 40 5.01 5.80 2.67
C ALA A 40 6.20 5.16 3.40
N ALA A 41 6.80 4.12 2.83
CA ALA A 41 7.99 3.47 3.39
C ALA A 41 9.21 4.39 3.39
N LEU A 42 9.44 5.13 2.30
CA LEU A 42 10.52 6.12 2.23
C LEU A 42 10.35 7.23 3.26
N LEU A 43 9.13 7.75 3.41
CA LEU A 43 8.82 8.77 4.39
C LEU A 43 8.96 8.26 5.82
N TYR A 44 8.65 6.99 6.10
CA TYR A 44 8.91 6.39 7.40
C TYR A 44 10.41 6.38 7.73
N VAL A 45 11.26 5.93 6.80
CA VAL A 45 12.73 5.95 7.00
C VAL A 45 13.23 7.38 7.18
N ALA A 46 12.73 8.32 6.39
CA ALA A 46 13.08 9.73 6.51
C ALA A 46 12.65 10.34 7.86
N ALA A 47 11.48 9.96 8.37
CA ALA A 47 10.99 10.41 9.68
C ALA A 47 11.88 9.90 10.82
N VAL A 48 12.26 8.62 10.80
CA VAL A 48 13.22 8.04 11.77
C VAL A 48 14.54 8.81 11.71
N ALA A 49 15.10 8.99 10.51
CA ALA A 49 16.36 9.70 10.33
C ALA A 49 16.30 11.16 10.80
N ALA A 50 15.16 11.85 10.60
CA ALA A 50 14.96 13.22 11.03
C ALA A 50 14.90 13.34 12.57
N VAL A 51 14.25 12.39 13.25
CA VAL A 51 14.22 12.30 14.72
C VAL A 51 15.62 12.04 15.26
N GLN A 52 16.37 11.08 14.69
CA GLN A 52 17.73 10.77 15.12
C GLN A 52 18.69 11.96 14.96
N LYS A 53 18.52 12.76 13.91
CA LYS A 53 19.31 13.98 13.66
C LYS A 53 18.83 15.18 14.49
N THR A 54 17.88 15.01 15.41
CA THR A 54 17.27 16.07 16.21
C THR A 54 16.63 17.21 15.38
N ILE A 55 16.39 16.97 14.09
CA ILE A 55 15.68 17.90 13.21
C ILE A 55 14.24 18.08 13.71
N ILE A 56 13.68 16.99 14.26
CA ILE A 56 12.40 16.99 14.94
C ILE A 56 12.69 16.80 16.44
N PRO A 57 12.39 17.79 17.30
CA PRO A 57 12.66 17.69 18.73
C PRO A 57 11.78 16.60 19.37
N THR A 58 12.40 15.74 20.18
CA THR A 58 11.74 14.66 20.93
C THR A 58 11.20 15.12 22.30
N GLY A 59 11.14 16.42 22.53
CA GLY A 59 10.82 17.02 23.83
C GLY A 59 9.37 17.49 23.96
N TYR A 60 8.65 16.87 24.90
CA TYR A 60 7.41 17.31 25.55
C TYR A 60 6.19 17.62 24.66
N GLY A 61 5.23 16.69 24.64
CA GLY A 61 3.83 16.95 24.26
C GLY A 61 3.48 16.92 22.76
N GLY A 62 4.46 16.69 21.88
CA GLY A 62 4.28 16.70 20.43
C GLY A 62 4.11 15.31 19.80
N LEU A 63 3.26 15.24 18.78
CA LEU A 63 2.78 14.10 17.96
C LEU A 63 3.80 13.05 17.46
N VAL A 64 5.10 13.18 17.76
CA VAL A 64 6.16 12.26 17.32
C VAL A 64 6.59 11.39 18.49
N PRO A 65 6.20 10.11 18.53
CA PRO A 65 6.33 9.38 19.78
C PRO A 65 7.76 8.90 19.99
N GLN A 66 8.17 8.82 21.27
CA GLN A 66 9.51 8.45 21.73
C GLN A 66 10.08 7.18 21.10
N PHE A 67 9.24 6.27 20.61
CA PHE A 67 9.67 5.07 19.91
C PHE A 67 10.57 5.35 18.68
N PHE A 68 10.44 6.51 18.02
CA PHE A 68 11.30 6.83 16.86
C PHE A 68 12.75 7.08 17.26
N ALA A 69 12.98 7.51 18.51
CA ALA A 69 14.33 7.74 19.03
C ALA A 69 15.07 6.44 19.35
N GLU A 70 14.33 5.35 19.60
CA GLU A 70 14.87 4.04 19.94
C GLU A 70 15.20 3.18 18.70
N ILE A 71 14.63 3.53 17.54
CA ILE A 71 14.83 2.79 16.29
C ILE A 71 16.02 3.36 15.52
N ASN A 72 17.00 2.51 15.21
CA ASN A 72 18.10 2.89 14.32
C ASN A 72 17.63 3.06 12.88
N THR A 73 18.19 4.04 12.17
CA THR A 73 17.87 4.25 10.74
C THR A 73 18.17 3.00 9.89
N SER A 74 19.19 2.21 10.25
CA SER A 74 19.48 0.91 9.61
C SER A 74 18.31 -0.06 9.75
N ASP A 75 17.77 -0.19 10.96
CA ASP A 75 16.71 -1.13 11.30
C ASP A 75 15.38 -0.68 10.69
N ALA A 76 15.12 0.63 10.69
CA ALA A 76 14.00 1.23 9.96
C ALA A 76 14.06 0.94 8.46
N THR A 77 15.26 0.96 7.85
CA THR A 77 15.44 0.66 6.43
C THR A 77 15.17 -0.82 6.14
N VAL A 78 15.65 -1.72 6.99
CA VAL A 78 15.37 -3.17 6.88
C VAL A 78 13.88 -3.45 7.06
N LEU A 79 13.23 -2.84 8.05
CA LEU A 79 11.79 -2.98 8.29
C LEU A 79 10.96 -2.44 7.12
N ALA A 80 11.32 -1.26 6.60
CA ALA A 80 10.62 -0.64 5.48
C ALA A 80 10.77 -1.46 4.18
N SER A 81 11.97 -1.96 3.90
CA SER A 81 12.24 -2.76 2.70
C SER A 81 11.59 -4.14 2.77
N SER A 82 11.71 -4.85 3.90
CA SER A 82 11.05 -6.14 4.12
C SER A 82 9.53 -6.03 4.06
N GLY A 83 8.95 -5.01 4.70
CA GLY A 83 7.53 -4.72 4.65
C GLY A 83 7.03 -4.42 3.23
N LEU A 84 7.85 -3.78 2.39
CA LEU A 84 7.49 -3.43 1.01
C LEU A 84 7.19 -4.66 0.15
N PHE A 85 7.89 -5.78 0.37
CA PHE A 85 7.68 -7.02 -0.39
C PHE A 85 6.25 -7.56 -0.26
N VAL A 86 5.58 -7.26 0.84
CA VAL A 86 4.18 -7.65 1.08
C VAL A 86 3.23 -6.49 0.81
N ALA A 87 3.56 -5.29 1.31
CA ALA A 87 2.69 -4.13 1.24
C ALA A 87 2.50 -3.61 -0.20
N ALA A 88 3.54 -3.62 -1.04
CA ALA A 88 3.45 -3.10 -2.40
C ALA A 88 2.54 -3.97 -3.31
N PRO A 89 2.68 -5.31 -3.36
CA PRO A 89 1.74 -6.16 -4.08
C PRO A 89 0.31 -6.08 -3.52
N ALA A 90 0.14 -6.06 -2.20
CA ALA A 90 -1.19 -5.92 -1.59
C ALA A 90 -1.85 -4.59 -1.96
N ALA A 91 -1.11 -3.48 -1.89
CA ALA A 91 -1.59 -2.16 -2.28
C ALA A 91 -1.96 -2.11 -3.77
N PHE A 92 -1.18 -2.77 -4.64
CA PHE A 92 -1.52 -2.89 -6.06
C PHE A 92 -2.87 -3.61 -6.26
N LEU A 93 -3.04 -4.78 -5.64
CA LEU A 93 -4.27 -5.57 -5.77
C LEU A 93 -5.49 -4.83 -5.23
N ILE A 94 -5.35 -4.14 -4.10
CA ILE A 94 -6.43 -3.37 -3.47
C ILE A 94 -6.75 -2.12 -4.29
N GLY A 95 -5.74 -1.42 -4.83
CA GLY A 95 -5.95 -0.30 -5.74
C GLY A 95 -6.65 -0.73 -7.03
N PHE A 96 -6.21 -1.85 -7.61
CA PHE A 96 -6.81 -2.43 -8.83
C PHE A 96 -8.26 -2.86 -8.60
N ALA A 97 -8.53 -3.63 -7.54
CA ALA A 97 -9.87 -4.10 -7.21
C ALA A 97 -10.78 -2.94 -6.77
N GLY A 98 -10.27 -2.02 -5.95
CA GLY A 98 -10.99 -0.85 -5.48
C GLY A 98 -11.47 0.03 -6.63
N TRP A 99 -10.64 0.21 -7.66
CA TRP A 99 -11.01 0.95 -8.86
C TRP A 99 -12.12 0.28 -9.66
N ARG A 100 -12.15 -1.06 -9.70
CA ARG A 100 -13.19 -1.84 -10.38
C ARG A 100 -14.54 -1.75 -9.66
N VAL A 101 -14.53 -1.77 -8.32
CA VAL A 101 -15.77 -1.74 -7.52
C VAL A 101 -16.30 -0.31 -7.37
N PHE A 102 -15.42 0.66 -7.15
CA PHE A 102 -15.78 2.05 -6.91
C PHE A 102 -14.94 3.01 -7.76
N PRO A 103 -15.24 3.15 -9.06
CA PRO A 103 -14.58 4.15 -9.90
C PRO A 103 -14.91 5.55 -9.37
N PRO A 104 -13.91 6.35 -8.93
CA PRO A 104 -14.15 7.64 -8.31
C PRO A 104 -14.64 8.65 -9.36
N ARG A 105 -15.90 9.05 -9.22
CA ARG A 105 -16.53 10.07 -10.08
C ARG A 105 -16.23 11.51 -9.64
N ARG A 106 -15.70 11.72 -8.42
CA ARG A 106 -15.42 13.04 -7.82
C ARG A 106 -14.14 13.01 -7.00
N ARG A 107 -13.42 14.14 -6.95
CA ARG A 107 -12.15 14.30 -6.21
C ARG A 107 -12.26 13.88 -4.75
N ILE A 108 -13.31 14.34 -4.04
CA ILE A 108 -13.56 14.02 -2.62
C ILE A 108 -13.75 12.51 -2.43
N THR A 109 -14.52 11.86 -3.31
CA THR A 109 -14.74 10.41 -3.27
C THR A 109 -13.44 9.64 -3.51
N GLY A 110 -12.59 10.13 -4.42
CA GLY A 110 -11.25 9.57 -4.64
C GLY A 110 -10.36 9.64 -3.41
N THR A 111 -10.33 10.79 -2.73
CA THR A 111 -9.56 10.96 -1.49
C THR A 111 -10.03 10.00 -0.39
N LEU A 112 -11.34 9.90 -0.17
CA LEU A 112 -11.91 8.97 0.82
C LEU A 112 -11.61 7.50 0.47
N LEU A 113 -11.79 7.12 -0.79
CA LEU A 113 -11.47 5.76 -1.25
C LEU A 113 -9.98 5.45 -1.15
N GLY A 114 -9.11 6.44 -1.37
CA GLY A 114 -7.67 6.31 -1.18
C GLY A 114 -7.29 6.08 0.28
N GLY A 115 -7.89 6.83 1.21
CA GLY A 115 -7.69 6.63 2.65
C GLY A 115 -8.21 5.27 3.12
N ILE A 116 -9.41 4.87 2.69
CA ILE A 116 -9.97 3.54 2.99
C ILE A 116 -9.10 2.44 2.39
N GLY A 117 -8.65 2.61 1.14
CA GLY A 117 -7.76 1.68 0.46
C GLY A 117 -6.43 1.50 1.18
N ALA A 118 -5.87 2.58 1.74
CA ALA A 118 -4.66 2.49 2.57
C ALA A 118 -4.91 1.68 3.84
N LEU A 119 -6.03 1.89 4.54
CA LEU A 119 -6.40 1.09 5.71
C LEU A 119 -6.60 -0.40 5.34
N LEU A 120 -7.25 -0.69 4.21
CA LEU A 120 -7.44 -2.05 3.72
C LEU A 120 -6.11 -2.70 3.33
N ALA A 121 -5.19 -1.96 2.70
CA ALA A 121 -3.85 -2.47 2.37
C ALA A 121 -3.04 -2.76 3.63
N TYR A 122 -3.25 -1.95 4.67
CA TYR A 122 -2.67 -2.17 5.97
C TYR A 122 -3.20 -3.48 6.61
N LEU A 123 -4.51 -3.63 6.68
CA LEU A 123 -5.16 -4.83 7.24
C LEU A 123 -4.81 -6.08 6.44
N GLY A 124 -4.86 -6.00 5.12
CA GLY A 124 -4.54 -7.11 4.22
C GLY A 124 -3.08 -7.53 4.29
N GLY A 125 -2.14 -6.59 4.27
CA GLY A 125 -0.72 -6.88 4.44
C GLY A 125 -0.41 -7.51 5.79
N SER A 126 -1.13 -7.07 6.83
CA SER A 126 -0.96 -7.59 8.18
C SER A 126 -1.53 -8.99 8.35
N ALA A 127 -2.72 -9.25 7.80
CA ALA A 127 -3.30 -10.58 7.75
C ALA A 127 -2.41 -11.56 6.97
N LEU A 128 -1.82 -11.12 5.85
CA LEU A 128 -0.82 -11.89 5.11
C LEU A 128 0.42 -12.18 5.96
N GLY A 129 0.93 -11.19 6.71
CA GLY A 129 2.05 -11.39 7.63
C GLY A 129 1.76 -12.44 8.69
N VAL A 130 0.59 -12.35 9.36
CA VAL A 130 0.13 -13.35 10.33
C VAL A 130 0.02 -14.74 9.70
N LEU A 131 -0.53 -14.82 8.48
CA LEU A 131 -0.68 -16.08 7.75
C LEU A 131 0.69 -16.69 7.41
N VAL A 132 1.65 -15.89 6.92
CA VAL A 132 3.02 -16.37 6.64
C VAL A 132 3.68 -16.89 7.91
N ILE A 133 3.60 -16.17 9.02
CA ILE A 133 4.16 -16.61 10.30
C ILE A 133 3.48 -17.91 10.76
N GLY A 134 2.15 -18.00 10.63
CA GLY A 134 1.39 -19.20 10.95
C GLY A 134 1.82 -20.42 10.12
N VAL A 135 1.99 -20.24 8.81
CA VAL A 135 2.46 -21.30 7.89
C VAL A 135 3.88 -21.75 8.26
N LEU A 136 4.79 -20.82 8.54
CA LEU A 136 6.15 -21.14 8.98
C LEU A 136 6.16 -21.90 10.32
N SER A 137 5.23 -21.56 11.22
CA SER A 137 5.06 -22.26 12.51
C SER A 137 4.56 -23.69 12.34
N VAL A 138 3.53 -23.91 11.52
CA VAL A 138 3.01 -25.24 11.21
C VAL A 138 4.04 -26.10 10.47
N ALA A 139 4.85 -25.48 9.61
CA ALA A 139 5.93 -26.16 8.89
C ALA A 139 7.16 -26.48 9.78
N GLY A 140 7.12 -26.13 11.07
CA GLY A 140 8.16 -26.48 12.03
C GLY A 140 9.43 -25.63 11.95
N PHE A 141 9.42 -24.52 11.20
CA PHE A 141 10.57 -23.64 11.09
C PHE A 141 10.79 -22.80 12.34
N ALA A 142 9.73 -22.46 13.09
CA ALA A 142 9.80 -21.81 14.41
C ALA A 142 8.44 -21.76 15.11
N THR A 143 8.39 -21.99 16.42
CA THR A 143 7.16 -21.79 17.23
C THR A 143 6.98 -20.32 17.57
N PHE A 144 5.98 -19.68 16.94
CA PHE A 144 5.58 -18.31 17.27
C PHE A 144 4.26 -18.31 18.03
N ASP A 145 4.22 -17.63 19.17
CA ASP A 145 2.97 -17.30 19.87
C ASP A 145 2.15 -16.34 18.99
N VAL A 146 0.86 -16.63 18.77
CA VAL A 146 -0.08 -15.79 18.00
C VAL A 146 -0.24 -14.38 18.57
N THR A 147 0.12 -14.18 19.82
CA THR A 147 0.18 -12.86 20.48
C THR A 147 1.27 -11.96 19.85
N LEU A 148 2.39 -12.56 19.44
CA LEU A 148 3.56 -11.85 18.93
C LEU A 148 3.27 -11.14 17.58
N PRO A 149 2.69 -11.79 16.54
CA PRO A 149 2.26 -11.11 15.32
C PRO A 149 1.28 -9.96 15.56
N LEU A 150 0.40 -10.09 16.57
CA LEU A 150 -0.63 -9.10 16.88
C LEU A 150 -0.02 -7.86 17.53
N VAL A 151 1.00 -8.04 18.38
CA VAL A 151 1.82 -6.95 18.93
C VAL A 151 2.61 -6.26 17.81
N PHE A 152 3.23 -7.01 16.90
CA PHE A 152 3.92 -6.42 15.74
C PHE A 152 2.98 -5.64 14.83
N PHE A 153 1.77 -6.16 14.60
CA PHE A 153 0.73 -5.44 13.86
C PHE A 153 0.36 -4.13 14.55
N TYR A 154 0.04 -4.19 15.84
CA TYR A 154 -0.37 -3.01 16.60
C TYR A 154 0.74 -1.97 16.65
N ALA A 155 1.98 -2.40 16.90
CA ALA A 155 3.15 -1.54 16.87
C ALA A 155 3.32 -0.92 15.47
N GLY A 156 3.41 -1.74 14.42
CA GLY A 156 3.52 -1.27 13.04
C GLY A 156 2.44 -0.25 12.68
N PHE A 157 1.18 -0.57 12.99
CA PHE A 157 0.04 0.32 12.76
C PHE A 157 0.26 1.64 13.47
N ARG A 158 0.52 1.63 14.78
CA ARG A 158 0.76 2.83 15.57
C ARG A 158 1.94 3.67 15.05
N LEU A 159 2.98 3.00 14.54
CA LEU A 159 4.18 3.62 13.98
C LEU A 159 3.93 4.31 12.63
N THR A 160 2.96 3.86 11.83
CA THR A 160 2.88 4.25 10.40
C THR A 160 1.50 4.73 9.92
N TRP A 161 0.43 4.54 10.71
CA TRP A 161 -0.94 4.92 10.32
C TRP A 161 -1.09 6.42 10.02
N TRP A 162 -0.42 7.25 10.82
CA TRP A 162 -0.43 8.71 10.69
C TRP A 162 0.15 9.20 9.36
N LEU A 163 0.94 8.36 8.68
CA LEU A 163 1.58 8.68 7.41
C LEU A 163 0.91 7.97 6.23
N THR A 164 0.58 6.70 6.39
CA THR A 164 -0.05 5.88 5.34
C THR A 164 -1.44 6.38 4.96
N VAL A 165 -2.23 6.87 5.92
CA VAL A 165 -3.57 7.42 5.64
C VAL A 165 -3.50 8.69 4.78
N PRO A 166 -2.72 9.74 5.13
CA PRO A 166 -2.54 10.90 4.25
C PRO A 166 -2.00 10.55 2.86
N VAL A 167 -1.01 9.65 2.78
CA VAL A 167 -0.42 9.23 1.51
C VAL A 167 -1.46 8.50 0.64
N GLY A 168 -2.29 7.64 1.24
CA GLY A 168 -3.42 7.00 0.56
C GLY A 168 -4.47 7.99 0.07
N CYS A 169 -4.85 8.95 0.90
CA CYS A 169 -5.76 10.03 0.54
C CYS A 169 -5.23 10.86 -0.65
N LEU A 170 -3.94 11.18 -0.65
CA LEU A 170 -3.28 11.94 -1.71
C LEU A 170 -3.19 11.13 -3.01
N ALA A 171 -2.87 9.84 -2.93
CA ALA A 171 -2.91 8.93 -4.07
C ALA A 171 -4.32 8.88 -4.70
N GLY A 172 -5.36 8.71 -3.88
CA GLY A 172 -6.75 8.73 -4.33
C GLY A 172 -7.18 10.06 -4.96
N PHE A 173 -6.71 11.19 -4.41
CA PHE A 173 -6.93 12.51 -4.99
C PHE A 173 -6.29 12.64 -6.38
N VAL A 174 -5.03 12.22 -6.54
CA VAL A 174 -4.31 12.26 -7.82
C VAL A 174 -5.05 11.45 -8.87
N ILE A 175 -5.50 10.24 -8.56
CA ILE A 175 -6.20 9.42 -9.55
C ILE A 175 -7.56 10.04 -9.91
N ALA A 176 -8.33 10.51 -8.92
CA ALA A 176 -9.62 11.16 -9.19
C ALA A 176 -9.48 12.47 -9.98
N SER A 177 -8.35 13.18 -9.84
CA SER A 177 -8.06 14.39 -10.63
C SER A 177 -7.78 14.09 -12.11
N ARG A 178 -7.29 12.88 -12.42
CA ARG A 178 -7.07 12.43 -13.81
C ARG A 178 -8.36 12.00 -14.52
N GLY A 179 -9.39 11.61 -13.77
CA GLY A 179 -10.66 11.10 -14.30
C GLY A 179 -11.77 12.15 -14.49
N THR A 180 -11.60 13.39 -14.03
CA THR A 180 -12.55 14.48 -14.29
C THR A 180 -12.27 15.14 -15.65
N PRO A 181 -13.13 15.01 -16.66
CA PRO A 181 -13.11 15.94 -17.78
C PRO A 181 -13.39 17.36 -17.25
N ALA A 182 -12.64 18.33 -17.79
CA ALA A 182 -12.84 19.76 -17.54
C ALA A 182 -14.22 20.23 -18.02
#